data_AF-A0A3E1EUE2-F1
#
_entry.id   AF-A0A3E1EUE2-F1
#
_cell.length_a   1.000
_cell.length_b   1.000
_cell.length_c   1.000
_cell.angle_alpha   90.00
_cell.angle_beta   90.00
_cell.angle_gamma   90.00
#
_symmetry.space_group_name_H-M   'P 1'
#
loop_
_entity.id
_entity.type
_entity.pdbx_description
1 polymer ?
#
loop_
_entity_poly.entity_id
_entity_poly.type
_entity_poly.pdbx_seq_one_letter_code
_entity_poly.pdbx_strand_id
1 'polypeptide(L)'
;MYITMYFNTYEFSHVYFSWTRMYMTLIGIGGMAIIMFLFMRKMYTNKGKNTAIIVGSLILMSISTFLVRQQIPVEDVRWMRAMIPHHSIAILTSKNAEISDPEVKKLAEDIIEAQEKEIKEMKKMIERLEE
;
A
#
# COMPACT_ATOMS: atom_id res chain seq x y z
N MET A 1 -2.58 4.73 -9.82
CA MET A 1 -1.89 3.70 -9.01
C MET A 1 -2.52 3.49 -7.63
N TYR A 2 -2.98 4.52 -6.93
CA TYR A 2 -3.56 4.33 -5.58
C TYR A 2 -4.76 3.37 -5.55
N ILE A 3 -5.79 3.62 -6.37
CA ILE A 3 -7.02 2.81 -6.42
C ILE A 3 -6.73 1.35 -6.80
N THR A 4 -5.80 1.13 -7.74
CA THR A 4 -5.47 -0.21 -8.23
C THR A 4 -4.85 -1.09 -7.15
N MET A 5 -4.27 -0.51 -6.09
CA MET A 5 -3.77 -1.27 -4.94
C MET A 5 -4.89 -1.95 -4.13
N TYR A 6 -6.16 -1.60 -4.33
CA TYR A 6 -7.29 -2.25 -3.65
C TYR A 6 -7.90 -3.40 -4.45
N PHE A 7 -7.49 -3.62 -5.71
CA PHE A 7 -8.04 -4.69 -6.56
C PHE A 7 -7.74 -6.09 -6.02
N ASN A 8 -6.77 -6.22 -5.12
CA ASN A 8 -6.44 -7.46 -4.42
C ASN A 8 -6.97 -7.51 -2.97
N THR A 9 -7.88 -6.63 -2.59
CA THR A 9 -8.58 -6.71 -1.29
C THR A 9 -9.67 -7.78 -1.39
N TYR A 10 -9.68 -8.76 -0.48
CA TYR A 10 -10.62 -9.90 -0.52
C TYR A 10 -12.09 -9.48 -0.44
N GLU A 11 -12.42 -8.55 0.47
CA GLU A 11 -13.78 -8.02 0.61
C GLU A 11 -13.83 -6.50 0.44
N PHE A 12 -14.92 -6.02 -0.16
CA PHE A 12 -15.16 -4.58 -0.30
C PHE A 12 -15.26 -3.87 1.06
N SER A 13 -15.79 -4.55 2.09
CA SER A 13 -15.89 -4.02 3.46
C SER A 13 -14.52 -3.81 4.14
N HIS A 14 -13.42 -4.25 3.50
CA HIS A 14 -12.05 -4.08 3.98
C HIS A 14 -11.34 -2.91 3.30
N VAL A 15 -12.02 -2.17 2.41
CA VAL A 15 -11.44 -1.03 1.69
C VAL A 15 -11.48 0.22 2.57
N TYR A 16 -10.31 0.61 3.09
CA TYR A 16 -10.12 1.82 3.87
C TYR A 16 -8.97 2.64 3.30
N PHE A 17 -9.05 3.98 3.43
CA PHE A 17 -7.94 4.87 3.07
C PHE A 17 -6.68 4.57 3.89
N SER A 18 -5.50 4.67 3.27
CA SER A 18 -4.21 4.37 3.88
C SER A 18 -3.15 5.39 3.47
N TRP A 19 -2.60 6.10 4.46
CA TRP A 19 -1.44 6.99 4.28
C TRP A 19 -0.22 6.24 3.75
N THR A 20 0.04 5.04 4.26
CA THR A 20 1.14 4.18 3.80
C THR A 20 1.01 3.88 2.30
N ARG A 21 -0.18 3.50 1.81
CA ARG A 21 -0.41 3.27 0.37
C ARG A 21 -0.28 4.55 -0.45
N MET A 22 -0.67 5.69 0.12
CA MET A 22 -0.51 7.00 -0.53
C MET A 22 0.99 7.30 -0.73
N TYR A 23 1.81 7.16 0.31
CA TYR A 23 3.26 7.37 0.20
C TYR A 23 3.92 6.41 -0.79
N MET A 24 3.55 5.13 -0.76
CA MET A 24 4.05 4.16 -1.76
C MET A 24 3.64 4.54 -3.19
N THR A 25 2.43 5.08 -3.38
CA THR A 25 1.99 5.60 -4.67
C THR A 25 2.83 6.78 -5.13
N LEU A 26 3.14 7.74 -4.24
CA LEU A 26 3.96 8.90 -4.57
C LEU A 26 5.40 8.52 -4.91
N ILE A 27 5.98 7.54 -4.18
CA ILE A 27 7.29 6.95 -4.51
C ILE A 27 7.26 6.33 -5.91
N GLY A 28 6.23 5.55 -6.22
CA GLY A 28 6.05 4.92 -7.53
C GLY A 28 5.91 5.94 -8.67
N ILE A 29 5.14 7.01 -8.46
CA ILE A 29 4.98 8.10 -9.44
C ILE A 29 6.33 8.79 -9.70
N GLY A 30 7.08 9.13 -8.65
CA GLY A 30 8.39 9.75 -8.79
C GLY A 30 9.40 8.83 -9.51
N GLY A 31 9.43 7.54 -9.15
CA GLY A 31 10.28 6.55 -9.80
C GLY A 31 9.93 6.38 -11.27
N MET A 32 8.65 6.28 -11.61
CA MET A 32 8.19 6.17 -12.99
C MET A 32 8.52 7.42 -13.81
N ALA A 33 8.38 8.62 -13.24
CA ALA A 33 8.76 9.86 -13.92
C ALA A 33 10.25 9.88 -14.29
N ILE A 34 11.13 9.41 -13.40
CA ILE A 34 12.56 9.29 -13.68
C ILE A 34 12.82 8.25 -14.77
N ILE A 35 12.19 7.07 -14.70
CA ILE A 35 12.32 6.02 -15.72
C ILE A 35 11.88 6.56 -17.09
N MET A 36 10.70 7.16 -17.19
CA MET A 36 10.20 7.74 -18.43
C MET A 36 11.16 8.79 -18.99
N PHE A 37 11.70 9.66 -18.13
CA PHE A 37 12.67 10.66 -18.53
C PHE A 37 13.95 10.02 -19.14
N LEU A 38 14.47 8.96 -18.54
CA LEU A 38 15.67 8.26 -19.01
C LEU A 38 15.45 7.61 -20.39
N PHE A 39 14.30 6.96 -20.60
CA PHE A 39 13.99 6.25 -21.85
C PHE A 39 13.57 7.20 -22.98
N MET A 40 12.84 8.27 -22.67
CA MET A 40 12.28 9.20 -23.68
C MET A 40 13.08 10.51 -23.78
N ARG A 41 14.36 10.49 -23.42
CA ARG A 41 15.22 11.69 -23.30
C ARG A 41 15.22 12.59 -24.54
N LYS A 42 15.11 12.03 -25.75
CA LYS A 42 15.09 12.77 -27.02
C LYS A 42 13.81 13.60 -27.24
N MET A 43 12.71 13.27 -26.57
CA MET A 43 11.45 14.02 -26.66
C MET A 43 11.42 15.25 -25.75
N TYR A 44 12.30 15.27 -24.75
CA TYR A 44 12.34 16.30 -23.73
C TYR A 44 13.35 17.40 -24.09
N THR A 45 12.93 18.38 -24.87
CA THR A 45 13.82 19.42 -25.45
C THR A 45 14.15 20.57 -24.49
N ASN A 46 13.26 20.89 -23.54
CA ASN A 46 13.45 22.02 -22.62
C ASN A 46 14.22 21.60 -21.35
N LYS A 47 15.51 21.96 -21.30
CA LYS A 47 16.40 21.61 -20.17
C LYS A 47 15.86 22.06 -18.81
N GLY A 48 15.23 23.23 -18.71
CA GLY A 48 14.69 23.75 -17.45
C GLY A 48 13.54 22.90 -16.91
N LYS A 49 12.56 22.58 -17.76
CA LYS A 49 11.43 21.71 -17.40
C LYS A 49 11.90 20.30 -17.04
N ASN A 50 12.89 19.79 -17.77
CA ASN A 50 13.46 18.47 -17.52
C ASN A 50 14.12 18.39 -16.14
N THR A 51 14.97 19.36 -15.82
CA THR A 51 15.59 19.45 -14.49
C THR A 51 14.54 19.58 -13.40
N ALA A 52 13.50 20.39 -13.61
CA ALA A 52 12.40 20.53 -12.65
C ALA A 52 11.66 19.19 -12.41
N ILE A 53 11.39 18.41 -13.47
CA ILE A 53 10.76 17.08 -13.34
C ILE A 53 11.63 16.13 -12.52
N ILE A 54 12.92 16.04 -12.84
CA ILE A 54 13.84 15.11 -12.14
C ILE A 54 14.00 15.51 -10.68
N VAL A 55 14.32 16.78 -10.41
CA VAL A 55 14.53 17.28 -9.05
C VAL A 55 13.24 17.17 -8.24
N GLY A 56 12.10 17.53 -8.82
CA GLY A 56 10.79 17.38 -8.18
C GLY A 56 10.45 15.92 -7.87
N SER A 57 10.77 15.00 -8.79
CA SER A 57 10.56 13.56 -8.58
C SER A 57 11.43 13.00 -7.46
N LEU A 58 12.71 13.38 -7.43
CA LEU A 58 13.65 12.98 -6.36
C LEU A 58 13.19 13.51 -5.00
N ILE A 59 12.81 14.79 -4.91
CA ILE A 59 12.28 15.38 -3.68
C ILE A 59 11.00 14.66 -3.24
N LEU A 60 10.05 14.43 -4.15
CA LEU A 60 8.81 13.72 -3.85
C LEU A 60 9.09 12.31 -3.31
N MET A 61 10.01 11.58 -3.93
CA MET A 61 10.42 10.25 -3.47
C MET A 61 11.09 10.31 -2.10
N SER A 62 12.03 11.22 -1.88
CA SER A 62 12.74 11.35 -0.60
C SER A 62 11.80 11.70 0.55
N ILE A 63 10.91 12.68 0.35
CA ILE A 63 9.91 13.07 1.36
C ILE A 63 8.94 11.91 1.62
N SER A 64 8.40 11.29 0.58
CA SER A 64 7.45 10.18 0.74
C SER A 64 8.10 8.97 1.42
N THR A 65 9.36 8.68 1.11
CA THR A 65 10.15 7.63 1.76
C THR A 65 10.38 7.95 3.23
N PHE A 66 10.71 9.20 3.55
CA PHE A 66 10.85 9.64 4.94
C PHE A 66 9.53 9.47 5.70
N LEU A 67 8.41 9.97 5.17
CA LEU A 67 7.09 9.88 5.81
C LEU A 67 6.64 8.44 6.03
N VAL A 68 6.81 7.56 5.04
CA VAL A 68 6.44 6.13 5.19
C VAL A 68 7.37 5.40 6.15
N ARG A 69 8.64 5.77 6.25
CA ARG A 69 9.58 5.15 7.20
C ARG A 69 9.34 5.61 8.64
N GLN A 70 8.91 6.86 8.83
CA GLN A 70 8.58 7.43 10.13
C GLN A 70 7.12 7.18 10.54
N GLN A 71 6.29 6.62 9.65
CA GLN A 71 4.86 6.41 9.88
C GLN A 71 4.12 7.68 10.33
N ILE A 72 4.43 8.82 9.70
CA ILE A 72 3.77 10.11 9.99
C ILE A 72 2.63 10.32 9.00
N PRO A 73 1.40 10.69 9.42
CA PRO A 73 0.86 10.79 10.77
C PRO A 73 -0.05 9.57 11.02
N VAL A 74 0.54 8.38 11.19
CA VAL A 74 -0.21 7.12 11.35
C VAL A 74 -0.41 6.85 12.84
N GLU A 75 -1.55 7.27 13.37
CA GLU A 75 -2.05 6.98 14.73
C GLU A 75 -2.99 5.76 14.74
N ASP A 76 -3.44 5.31 15.92
CA ASP A 76 -4.21 4.07 16.15
C ASP A 76 -5.26 3.77 15.08
N VAL A 77 -6.20 4.69 14.86
CA VAL A 77 -7.29 4.52 13.87
C VAL A 77 -6.75 4.41 12.45
N ARG A 78 -5.74 5.22 12.08
CA ARG A 78 -5.14 5.20 10.74
C ARG A 78 -4.32 3.94 10.52
N TRP A 79 -3.65 3.45 11.57
CA TRP A 79 -2.94 2.19 11.56
C TRP A 79 -3.91 1.03 11.30
N MET A 80 -5.00 0.94 12.08
CA MET A 80 -6.02 -0.11 11.91
C MET A 80 -6.68 -0.05 10.51
N ARG A 81 -7.05 1.16 10.05
CA ARG A 81 -7.58 1.36 8.69
C ARG A 81 -6.59 0.93 7.60
N ALA A 82 -5.29 1.10 7.80
CA ALA A 82 -4.28 0.62 6.86
C ALA A 82 -4.07 -0.90 6.96
N MET A 83 -4.23 -1.49 8.15
CA MET A 83 -4.02 -2.91 8.39
C MET A 83 -5.17 -3.80 7.92
N ILE A 84 -6.42 -3.35 8.01
CA ILE A 84 -7.57 -4.13 7.50
C ILE A 84 -7.41 -4.55 6.01
N PRO A 85 -7.14 -3.64 5.05
CA PRO A 85 -6.92 -4.04 3.66
C PRO A 85 -5.61 -4.82 3.48
N HIS A 86 -4.61 -4.66 4.35
CA HIS A 86 -3.40 -5.50 4.33
C HIS A 86 -3.73 -6.96 4.69
N HIS A 87 -4.50 -7.16 5.77
CA HIS A 87 -4.93 -8.49 6.21
C HIS A 87 -5.85 -9.15 5.19
N SER A 88 -6.72 -8.35 4.57
CA SER A 88 -7.60 -8.77 3.48
C SER A 88 -6.83 -9.35 2.27
N ILE A 89 -5.63 -8.82 1.96
CA ILE A 89 -4.80 -9.38 0.88
C ILE A 89 -4.25 -10.75 1.28
N ALA A 90 -3.81 -10.92 2.54
CA ALA A 90 -3.34 -12.21 3.03
C ALA A 90 -4.44 -13.28 2.93
N ILE A 91 -5.69 -12.93 3.30
CA ILE A 91 -6.85 -13.82 3.14
C ILE A 91 -7.08 -14.16 1.66
N LEU A 92 -7.07 -13.17 0.76
CA LEU A 92 -7.24 -13.41 -0.68
C LEU A 92 -6.18 -14.40 -1.19
N THR A 93 -4.90 -14.15 -0.88
CA THR A 93 -3.79 -14.98 -1.36
C THR A 93 -3.86 -16.38 -0.77
N SER A 94 -4.06 -16.53 0.54
CA SER A 94 -4.16 -17.84 1.20
C SER A 94 -5.36 -18.66 0.71
N LYS A 95 -6.51 -18.03 0.40
CA LYS A 95 -7.70 -18.74 -0.11
C LYS A 95 -7.56 -19.20 -1.57
N ASN A 96 -6.81 -18.48 -2.39
CA ASN A 96 -6.76 -18.72 -3.84
C ASN A 96 -5.45 -19.33 -4.35
N ALA A 97 -4.39 -19.39 -3.54
CA ALA A 97 -3.14 -20.02 -3.92
C ALA A 97 -3.31 -21.54 -4.03
N GLU A 98 -2.70 -22.13 -5.06
CA GLU A 98 -2.63 -23.58 -5.22
C GLU A 98 -1.52 -24.15 -4.33
N ILE A 99 -1.90 -24.60 -3.13
CA ILE A 99 -0.97 -25.12 -2.10
C ILE A 99 -1.22 -26.62 -1.92
N SER A 100 -0.23 -27.43 -2.27
CA SER A 100 -0.29 -28.90 -2.21
C SER A 100 0.39 -29.50 -0.99
N ASP A 101 1.40 -28.84 -0.44
CA ASP A 101 2.11 -29.30 0.75
C ASP A 101 1.20 -29.19 2.00
N PRO A 102 1.03 -30.28 2.79
CA PRO A 102 0.12 -30.28 3.95
C PRO A 102 0.49 -29.27 5.05
N GLU A 103 1.79 -29.05 5.29
CA GLU A 103 2.26 -28.12 6.32
C GLU A 103 2.00 -26.68 5.88
N VAL A 104 2.30 -26.36 4.62
CA VAL A 104 2.02 -25.03 4.05
C VAL A 104 0.51 -24.77 3.97
N LYS A 105 -0.30 -25.78 3.65
CA LYS A 105 -1.77 -25.64 3.64
C LYS A 105 -2.30 -25.31 5.02
N LYS A 106 -1.82 -26.00 6.06
CA LYS A 106 -2.20 -25.70 7.44
C LYS A 106 -1.81 -24.28 7.83
N LEU A 107 -0.60 -23.84 7.48
CA LEU A 107 -0.17 -22.46 7.71
C LEU A 107 -1.11 -21.44 7.01
N ALA A 108 -1.54 -21.71 5.78
CA ALA A 108 -2.46 -20.83 5.06
C ALA A 108 -3.84 -20.75 5.73
N GLU A 109 -4.36 -21.87 6.23
CA GLU A 109 -5.61 -21.92 7.01
C GLU A 109 -5.48 -21.13 8.32
N ASP A 110 -4.39 -21.31 9.06
CA ASP A 110 -4.11 -20.59 10.31
C ASP A 110 -3.99 -19.08 10.07
N ILE A 111 -3.36 -18.65 8.97
CA ILE A 111 -3.30 -17.23 8.57
C ILE A 111 -4.69 -16.68 8.31
N ILE A 112 -5.56 -17.42 7.60
CA ILE A 112 -6.92 -16.94 7.30
C ILE A 112 -7.70 -16.72 8.60
N GLU A 113 -7.69 -17.69 9.51
CA GLU A 113 -8.43 -17.61 10.77
C GLU A 113 -7.96 -16.43 11.63
N ALA A 114 -6.63 -16.29 11.79
CA ALA A 114 -6.05 -15.20 12.56
C ALA A 114 -6.41 -13.83 11.97
N GLN A 115 -6.24 -13.66 10.66
CA GLN A 115 -6.44 -12.38 9.98
C GLN A 115 -7.93 -11.97 9.94
N GLU A 116 -8.86 -12.93 9.79
CA GLU A 116 -10.31 -12.65 9.89
C GLU A 116 -10.71 -12.20 11.30
N LYS A 117 -10.09 -12.78 12.34
CA LYS A 117 -10.30 -12.37 13.74
C LYS A 117 -9.75 -10.96 13.99
N GLU A 118 -8.52 -10.69 13.59
CA GLU A 118 -7.85 -9.39 13.76
C GLU A 118 -8.61 -8.26 13.04
N ILE A 119 -9.17 -8.52 11.85
CA ILE A 119 -10.02 -7.53 11.15
C ILE A 119 -11.26 -7.16 11.98
N LYS A 120 -11.93 -8.15 12.61
CA LYS A 120 -13.11 -7.88 13.46
C LYS A 120 -12.74 -7.06 14.69
N GLU A 121 -11.60 -7.38 15.31
CA GLU A 121 -11.08 -6.65 16.46
C GLU A 121 -10.74 -5.20 16.09
N MET A 122 -10.03 -4.98 14.98
CA MET A 122 -9.70 -3.65 14.47
C MET A 122 -10.94 -2.83 14.15
N LYS A 123 -11.95 -3.41 13.49
CA LYS A 123 -13.22 -2.72 13.19
C LYS A 123 -13.92 -2.26 14.47
N LYS A 124 -14.00 -3.12 15.48
CA LYS A 124 -14.58 -2.79 16.79
C LYS A 124 -13.80 -1.70 17.53
N MET A 125 -12.46 -1.75 17.46
CA MET A 125 -11.62 -0.74 18.08
C MET A 125 -11.71 0.62 17.38
N ILE A 126 -11.83 0.65 16.06
CA ILE A 126 -12.08 1.88 15.30
C ILE A 126 -13.40 2.51 15.73
N GLU A 127 -14.48 1.73 15.75
CA GLU A 127 -15.81 2.21 16.17
C GLU A 127 -15.74 2.86 17.56
N ARG A 128 -15.17 2.17 18.55
CA ARG A 128 -14.98 2.68 19.91
C ARG A 128 -14.14 3.97 20.00
N LEU A 129 -13.17 4.17 19.10
CA LEU A 129 -12.28 5.35 19.14
C LEU A 129 -12.84 6.55 18.36
N GLU A 130 -13.87 6.34 17.54
CA GLU A 130 -14.51 7.40 16.74
C GLU A 130 -15.87 7.84 17.31
N GLU A 131 -16.40 7.14 18.31
CA GLU A 131 -17.50 7.59 19.19
C GLU A 131 -17.06 8.75 20.12
#